data_AF-A0A6H5HBG2-F1
#
_entry.id   AF-A0A6H5HBG2-F1
#
_cell.length_a   1.000
_cell.length_b   1.000
_cell.length_c   1.000
_cell.angle_alpha   90.00
_cell.angle_beta   90.00
_cell.angle_gamma   90.00
#
_symmetry.space_group_name_H-M   'P 1'
#
loop_
_entity.id
_entity.type
_entity.pdbx_description
1 polymer ?
#
loop_
_entity_poly.entity_id
_entity_poly.type
_entity_poly.pdbx_seq_one_letter_code
_entity_poly.pdbx_strand_id
1 'polypeptide(L)' 'MAPMTKEEWEKRQSVVRRVYDEATGRHRLIKGDGEVLEEIVSRDRHLEINRQATLGDGLYFQSKLPNR' A
#
# COMPACT_ATOMS: atom_id res chain seq x y z
N MET A 1 8.93 20.95 -27.31
CA MET A 1 7.98 19.97 -26.74
C MET A 1 6.66 20.68 -26.60
N ALA A 2 5.61 20.23 -27.30
CA ALA A 2 4.28 20.77 -27.09
C ALA A 2 3.74 20.25 -25.74
N PRO A 3 3.05 21.08 -24.95
CA PRO A 3 2.34 20.58 -23.77
C PRO A 3 1.25 19.60 -24.21
N MET A 4 0.99 18.60 -23.38
CA MET A 4 -0.09 17.64 -23.62
C MET A 4 -1.46 18.33 -23.64
N THR A 5 -2.39 17.74 -24.37
CA THR A 5 -3.80 18.16 -24.36
C THR A 5 -4.48 17.79 -23.05
N LYS A 6 -5.60 18.44 -22.75
CA LYS A 6 -6.43 18.12 -21.58
C LYS A 6 -6.91 16.66 -21.61
N GLU A 7 -7.33 16.18 -22.77
CA GLU A 7 -7.83 14.80 -22.94
C GLU A 7 -6.74 13.77 -22.69
N GLU A 8 -5.52 14.00 -23.18
CA GLU A 8 -4.36 13.15 -22.87
C GLU A 8 -4.03 13.16 -21.38
N TRP A 9 -4.24 14.30 -20.70
CA TRP A 9 -3.98 14.42 -19.27
C TRP A 9 -5.00 13.65 -18.45
N GLU A 10 -6.28 13.80 -18.76
CA GLU A 10 -7.36 13.05 -18.09
C GLU A 10 -7.20 11.55 -18.32
N LYS A 11 -6.86 11.13 -19.55
CA LYS A 11 -6.57 9.74 -19.87
C LYS A 11 -5.40 9.20 -19.05
N ARG A 12 -4.31 9.97 -18.90
CA ARG A 12 -3.17 9.58 -18.07
C ARG A 12 -3.55 9.49 -16.58
N GLN A 13 -4.31 10.44 -16.06
CA GLN A 13 -4.71 10.48 -14.64
C GLN A 13 -5.75 9.42 -14.26
N SER A 14 -6.51 8.90 -15.22
CA SER A 14 -7.54 7.88 -14.97
C SER A 14 -6.98 6.45 -14.80
N VAL A 15 -5.71 6.22 -15.11
CA VAL A 15 -5.09 4.89 -15.02
C VAL A 15 -4.78 4.55 -13.56
N VAL A 16 -5.25 3.38 -13.11
CA VAL A 16 -4.88 2.78 -11.82
C VAL A 16 -4.04 1.53 -12.07
N ARG A 17 -2.90 1.43 -11.36
CA ARG A 17 -1.94 0.34 -11.48
C ARG A 17 -1.57 -0.20 -10.11
N ARG A 18 -1.41 -1.53 -10.01
CA ARG A 18 -0.87 -2.17 -8.81
C ARG A 18 0.64 -2.26 -8.94
N VAL A 19 1.36 -1.63 -8.03
CA VAL A 19 2.82 -1.53 -8.05
C VAL A 19 3.39 -2.16 -6.79
N TYR A 20 4.42 -2.98 -6.94
CA TYR A 20 5.17 -3.53 -5.80
C TYR A 20 6.12 -2.47 -5.23
N ASP A 21 6.06 -2.26 -3.92
CA ASP A 21 6.95 -1.37 -3.17
C ASP A 21 8.01 -2.20 -2.44
N GLU A 22 9.24 -2.17 -2.95
CA GLU A 22 10.38 -2.93 -2.43
C GLU A 22 10.76 -2.55 -1.00
N ALA A 23 10.53 -1.29 -0.59
CA ALA A 23 10.91 -0.82 0.75
C ALA A 23 10.01 -1.42 1.84
N THR A 24 8.76 -1.73 1.51
CA THR A 24 7.78 -2.28 2.47
C THR A 24 7.36 -3.72 2.17
N GLY A 25 7.70 -4.24 0.99
CA GLY A 25 7.30 -5.54 0.49
C GLY A 25 5.82 -5.65 0.13
N ARG A 26 5.10 -4.53 0.00
CA ARG A 26 3.64 -4.48 -0.22
C ARG A 26 3.30 -4.06 -1.63
N HIS A 27 2.13 -4.47 -2.11
CA HIS A 27 1.56 -3.91 -3.35
C HIS A 27 0.71 -2.69 -3.00
N ARG A 28 0.86 -1.61 -3.78
CA ARG A 28 0.10 -0.36 -3.66
C ARG A 28 -0.70 -0.12 -4.93
N LEU A 29 -1.90 0.42 -4.79
CA LEU A 29 -2.66 0.96 -5.91
C LEU A 29 -2.19 2.41 -6.15
N ILE A 30 -1.70 2.68 -7.35
CA ILE A 30 -1.23 4.00 -7.77
C ILE A 30 -2.11 4.50 -8.90
N LYS A 31 -2.64 5.71 -8.74
CA LYS A 31 -3.42 6.40 -9.77
C LYS A 31 -2.61 7.52 -10.41
N GLY A 32 -2.72 7.61 -11.73
CA GLY A 32 -2.01 8.59 -12.54
C GLY A 32 -0.52 8.60 -12.24
N ASP A 33 -0.03 9.76 -11.81
CA ASP A 33 1.41 10.02 -11.65
C ASP A 33 1.99 9.63 -10.29
N GLY A 34 1.16 9.23 -9.33
CA GLY A 34 1.68 8.87 -8.01
C GLY A 34 0.70 8.92 -6.86
N GLU A 35 -0.58 9.19 -7.10
CA GLU A 35 -1.59 9.16 -6.03
C GLU A 35 -1.72 7.73 -5.49
N VAL A 36 -1.44 7.54 -4.21
CA VAL A 36 -1.60 6.24 -3.54
C VAL A 36 -3.06 6.09 -3.14
N LEU A 37 -3.70 5.02 -3.59
CA LEU A 37 -5.08 4.70 -3.25
C LEU A 37 -5.16 3.60 -2.18
N GLU A 38 -6.19 3.70 -1.35
CA GLU A 38 -6.60 2.60 -0.47
C GLU A 38 -7.40 1.55 -1.24
N GLU A 39 -7.12 0.28 -0.96
CA GLU A 39 -7.86 -0.85 -1.54
C GLU A 39 -8.88 -1.36 -0.52
N ILE A 40 -10.16 -1.39 -0.91
CA ILE A 40 -11.17 -2.14 -0.15
C ILE A 40 -10.89 -3.62 -0.41
N VAL A 41 -10.52 -4.34 0.64
CA VAL A 41 -10.19 -5.77 0.58
C VAL A 41 -11.27 -6.62 1.27
N SER A 42 -11.24 -7.93 1.02
CA SER A 42 -12.06 -8.87 1.78
C SER A 42 -11.69 -8.85 3.26
N ARG A 43 -12.64 -9.26 4.11
CA ARG A 43 -12.43 -9.37 5.56
C ARG A 43 -11.21 -10.24 5.90
N ASP A 44 -11.05 -11.38 5.23
CA ASP A 44 -9.95 -12.30 5.51
C ASP A 44 -8.61 -11.69 5.13
N ARG A 45 -8.55 -10.98 3.99
CA ARG A 45 -7.35 -10.27 3.58
C ARG A 45 -7.00 -9.13 4.53
N HIS A 46 -8.00 -8.40 5.01
CA HIS A 46 -7.81 -7.36 6.02
C HIS A 46 -7.20 -7.93 7.32
N LEU A 47 -7.68 -9.10 7.79
CA LEU A 47 -7.13 -9.78 8.96
C LEU A 47 -5.66 -10.20 8.77
N GLU A 48 -5.30 -10.72 7.60
CA GLU A 48 -3.91 -11.05 7.27
C GLU A 48 -3.00 -9.82 7.30
N ILE A 49 -3.43 -8.71 6.68
CA ILE A 49 -2.68 -7.46 6.66
C ILE A 49 -2.42 -6.96 8.09
N ASN A 50 -3.45 -6.95 8.93
CA ASN A 50 -3.33 -6.53 10.32
C ASN A 50 -2.40 -7.44 11.13
N ARG A 51 -2.47 -8.76 10.91
CA ARG A 51 -1.56 -9.71 11.56
C ARG A 51 -0.10 -9.45 11.16
N GLN A 52 0.16 -9.25 9.87
CA GLN A 52 1.52 -8.96 9.39
C GLN A 52 2.04 -7.61 9.89
N ALA A 53 1.18 -6.58 9.93
CA ALA A 53 1.57 -5.24 10.36
C ALA A 53 1.95 -5.17 11.84
N THR A 54 1.29 -5.95 12.71
CA THR A 54 1.47 -5.92 14.17
C THR A 54 2.44 -6.98 14.69
N LEU A 55 3.00 -7.83 13.82
CA LEU A 55 3.91 -8.92 14.21
C LEU A 55 5.14 -8.40 14.97
N GLY A 56 5.74 -7.29 14.50
CA GLY A 56 6.91 -6.68 15.14
C GLY A 56 6.61 -6.16 16.54
N ASP A 57 5.44 -5.56 16.74
CA ASP A 57 5.00 -5.02 18.04
C ASP A 57 4.85 -6.14 19.07
N GLY A 58 4.26 -7.27 18.67
CA GLY A 58 4.11 -8.44 19.52
C GLY A 58 5.46 -9.04 19.93
N LEU A 59 6.39 -9.18 18.97
CA LEU A 59 7.75 -9.66 19.25
C LEU A 59 8.51 -8.72 20.19
N TYR A 60 8.42 -7.41 19.94
CA TYR A 60 9.03 -6.41 20.79
C TYR A 60 8.48 -6.48 22.21
N PHE A 61 7.16 -6.50 22.37
CA PHE A 61 6.51 -6.63 23.67
C PHE A 61 6.98 -7.90 24.41
N GLN A 62 6.99 -9.05 23.74
CA GLN A 62 7.45 -10.32 24.32
C GLN A 62 8.91 -10.25 24.78
N SER A 63 9.79 -9.56 24.04
CA SER A 63 11.19 -9.36 24.44
C SER A 63 11.37 -8.51 25.69
N LYS A 64 10.35 -7.71 26.06
CA LYS A 64 10.36 -6.85 27.24
C LYS A 64 9.68 -7.47 28.46
N LEU A 65 9.01 -8.62 28.29
CA LEU A 65 8.42 -9.33 29.43
C LEU A 65 9.54 -9.91 30.31
N PRO A 66 9.54 -9.65 31.62
CA PRO A 66 10.48 -10.30 32.53
C PRO A 66 10.19 -11.81 32.55
N ASN A 67 11.23 -12.63 32.41
CA ASN A 67 11.12 -14.06 32.67
C ASN A 67 10.68 -14.24 34.12
N ARG A 68 9.52 -14.86 34.33
CA ARG A 68 9.09 -15.40 35.62
C ARG A 68 9.61 -16.81 35.77
#